data_AF-A0AAI8PD68-F1
#
_entry.id   AF-A0AAI8PD68-F1
#
_cell.length_a   1.000
_cell.length_b   1.000
_cell.length_c   1.000
_cell.angle_alpha   90.00
_cell.angle_beta   90.00
_cell.angle_gamma   90.00
#
_symmetry.space_group_name_H-M   'P 1'
#
loop_
_entity.id
_entity.type
_entity.pdbx_description
1 polymer ?
#
loop_
_entity_poly.entity_id
_entity_poly.type
_entity_poly.pdbx_seq_one_letter_code
_entity_poly.pdbx_strand_id
1 'polypeptide(L)'
;MTLRTAQKPKLELRLALLEQRLADLVAHHESVPGRVTRLEGEFEHMASQLTALNEGQRELTATVADIGGKVARLLAILTVLGITAQTVAPTLLRMIFP
;
A
#
# COMPACT_ATOMS: atom_id res chain seq x y z
N MET A 1 1.48 -41.05 -61.87
CA MET A 1 0.83 -41.35 -60.57
C MET A 1 1.77 -41.00 -59.40
N THR A 2 2.14 -39.73 -59.19
CA THR A 2 3.18 -39.36 -58.21
C THR A 2 2.80 -38.22 -57.26
N LEU A 3 1.78 -37.41 -57.60
CA LEU A 3 1.37 -36.29 -56.72
C LEU A 3 0.61 -36.75 -55.46
N ARG A 4 -0.22 -37.80 -55.55
CA ARG A 4 -1.02 -38.30 -54.40
C ARG A 4 -0.15 -38.93 -53.31
N THR A 5 0.95 -39.58 -53.68
CA THR A 5 1.87 -40.24 -52.74
C THR A 5 2.77 -39.24 -52.01
N ALA A 6 3.14 -38.13 -52.64
CA ALA A 6 3.91 -37.05 -51.98
C ALA A 6 3.07 -36.16 -51.06
N GLN A 7 1.75 -36.09 -51.27
CA GLN A 7 0.84 -35.24 -50.50
C GLN A 7 0.48 -35.84 -49.12
N LYS A 8 0.48 -37.18 -49.01
CA LYS A 8 0.18 -37.94 -47.78
C LYS A 8 1.14 -37.64 -46.62
N PRO A 9 2.47 -37.73 -46.79
CA PRO A 9 3.41 -37.42 -45.70
C PRO A 9 3.37 -35.94 -45.28
N LYS A 10 3.04 -35.03 -46.21
CA LYS A 10 2.87 -33.60 -45.90
C LYS A 10 1.62 -33.34 -45.07
N LEU A 11 0.55 -34.10 -45.28
CA LEU A 11 -0.67 -34.03 -44.48
C LEU A 11 -0.44 -34.60 -43.08
N GLU A 12 0.25 -35.74 -42.97
CA GLU A 12 0.61 -36.36 -41.68
C GLU A 12 1.49 -35.43 -40.84
N LEU A 13 2.49 -34.78 -41.45
CA LEU A 13 3.33 -33.79 -40.76
C LEU A 13 2.52 -32.58 -40.28
N ARG A 14 1.57 -32.08 -41.09
CA ARG A 14 0.69 -30.98 -40.70
C ARG A 14 -0.25 -31.37 -39.58
N LEU A 15 -0.73 -32.61 -39.57
CA LEU A 15 -1.60 -33.14 -38.53
C LEU A 15 -0.84 -33.26 -37.21
N ALA A 16 0.36 -33.83 -37.22
CA ALA A 16 1.23 -33.90 -36.04
C ALA A 16 1.57 -32.50 -35.48
N LEU A 17 1.84 -31.53 -36.35
CA LEU A 17 2.10 -30.16 -35.94
C LEU A 17 0.85 -29.48 -35.34
N LEU A 18 -0.34 -29.80 -35.86
CA LEU A 18 -1.60 -29.32 -35.31
C LEU A 18 -1.89 -29.94 -33.94
N GLU A 19 -1.65 -31.24 -33.77
CA GLU A 19 -1.78 -31.93 -32.49
C GLU A 19 -0.84 -31.34 -31.43
N GLN A 20 0.41 -31.09 -31.79
CA GLN A 20 1.37 -30.45 -30.88
C GLN A 20 0.91 -29.04 -30.47
N ARG A 21 0.45 -28.22 -31.43
CA ARG A 21 -0.05 -26.86 -31.14
C ARG A 21 -1.32 -26.88 -30.29
N LEU A 22 -2.19 -27.87 -30.50
CA LEU A 22 -3.39 -28.05 -29.71
C LEU A 22 -3.04 -28.43 -28.27
N ALA A 23 -2.08 -29.34 -28.09
CA ALA A 23 -1.58 -29.73 -26.77
C ALA A 23 -0.95 -28.54 -26.02
N ASP A 24 -0.13 -27.73 -26.69
CA ASP A 24 0.44 -26.51 -26.11
C ASP A 24 -0.65 -25.49 -25.73
N LEU A 25 -1.68 -25.33 -26.57
CA LEU A 25 -2.78 -24.42 -26.31
C LEU A 25 -3.63 -24.88 -25.11
N VAL A 26 -3.91 -26.17 -25.00
CA VAL A 26 -4.62 -26.76 -23.86
C VAL A 26 -3.81 -26.59 -22.58
N ALA A 27 -2.51 -26.88 -22.60
CA ALA A 27 -1.63 -26.70 -21.45
C ALA A 27 -1.57 -25.22 -21.00
N HIS A 28 -1.49 -24.28 -21.95
CA HIS A 28 -1.59 -22.86 -21.63
C HIS A 28 -2.95 -22.50 -21.05
N HIS A 29 -4.04 -23.01 -21.63
CA HIS A 29 -5.38 -22.72 -21.14
C HIS A 29 -5.62 -23.26 -19.72
N GLU A 30 -5.09 -24.43 -19.36
CA GLU A 30 -5.16 -24.95 -17.99
C GLU A 30 -4.35 -24.11 -16.99
N SER A 31 -3.24 -23.50 -17.42
CA SER A 31 -2.41 -22.67 -16.56
C SER A 31 -2.99 -21.28 -16.26
N VAL A 32 -3.86 -20.76 -17.15
CA VAL A 32 -4.44 -19.41 -17.03
C VAL A 32 -5.36 -19.27 -15.80
N PRO A 33 -6.32 -20.17 -15.54
CA PRO A 33 -7.15 -20.14 -14.33
C PRO A 33 -6.32 -20.06 -13.05
N GLY A 34 -5.26 -20.88 -12.93
CA GLY A 34 -4.39 -20.87 -11.75
C GLY A 34 -3.65 -19.54 -11.56
N ARG A 35 -3.26 -18.88 -12.66
CA ARG A 35 -2.65 -17.54 -12.62
C ARG A 35 -3.66 -16.47 -12.23
N VAL A 36 -4.90 -16.55 -12.72
CA VAL A 36 -5.98 -15.61 -12.38
C VAL A 36 -6.34 -15.75 -10.89
N THR A 37 -6.54 -16.96 -10.38
CA THR A 37 -6.81 -17.19 -8.95
C THR A 37 -5.68 -16.68 -8.05
N ARG A 38 -4.41 -16.83 -8.48
CA ARG A 38 -3.27 -16.25 -7.74
C ARG A 38 -3.31 -14.73 -7.73
N LEU A 39 -3.57 -14.09 -8.87
CA LEU A 39 -3.71 -12.63 -8.97
C LEU A 39 -4.87 -12.11 -8.11
N GLU A 40 -6.02 -12.79 -8.13
CA GLU A 40 -7.17 -12.45 -7.27
C GLU A 40 -6.78 -12.49 -5.79
N GLY A 41 -6.06 -13.54 -5.35
CA GLY A 41 -5.55 -13.63 -3.99
C GLY A 41 -4.55 -12.53 -3.63
N GLU A 42 -3.66 -12.17 -4.56
CA GLU A 42 -2.74 -11.03 -4.38
C GLU A 42 -3.49 -9.70 -4.28
N PHE A 43 -4.53 -9.50 -5.10
CA PHE A 43 -5.39 -8.31 -5.05
C PHE A 43 -6.18 -8.20 -3.75
N GLU A 44 -6.77 -9.29 -3.25
CA GLU A 44 -7.46 -9.31 -1.96
C GLU A 44 -6.49 -8.98 -0.82
N HIS A 45 -5.29 -9.55 -0.85
CA HIS A 45 -4.28 -9.26 0.15
C HIS A 45 -3.82 -7.80 0.12
N MET A 46 -3.61 -7.23 -1.08
CA MET A 46 -3.30 -5.81 -1.25
C MET A 46 -4.44 -4.90 -0.77
N ALA A 47 -5.70 -5.25 -1.06
CA ALA A 47 -6.86 -4.49 -0.60
C ALA A 47 -6.95 -4.48 0.95
N SER A 48 -6.66 -5.62 1.58
CA SER A 48 -6.57 -5.72 3.05
C SER A 48 -5.44 -4.84 3.59
N GLN A 49 -4.25 -4.86 2.98
CA GLN A 49 -3.14 -4.02 3.40
C GLN A 49 -3.45 -2.53 3.24
N LEU A 50 -4.10 -2.13 2.15
CA LEU A 50 -4.52 -0.75 1.92
C LEU A 50 -5.50 -0.27 3.00
N THR A 51 -6.42 -1.14 3.41
CA THR A 51 -7.40 -0.84 4.47
C THR A 51 -6.69 -0.65 5.82
N ALA A 52 -5.78 -1.55 6.18
CA ALA A 52 -4.99 -1.44 7.39
C ALA A 52 -4.10 -0.18 7.39
N LEU A 53 -3.49 0.16 6.25
CA LEU A 53 -2.69 1.35 6.08
C LEU A 53 -3.51 2.63 6.28
N ASN A 54 -4.72 2.68 5.71
CA ASN A 54 -5.62 3.82 5.87
C ASN A 54 -6.04 4.01 7.35
N GLU A 55 -6.29 2.91 8.06
CA GLU A 55 -6.61 2.98 9.49
C GLU A 55 -5.40 3.48 10.31
N GLY A 56 -4.21 2.97 10.04
CA GLY A 56 -2.98 3.47 10.66
C GLY A 56 -2.73 4.96 10.39
N GLN A 57 -3.05 5.45 9.19
CA GLN A 57 -2.97 6.89 8.88
C GLN A 57 -3.98 7.73 9.67
N ARG A 58 -5.19 7.22 9.89
CA ARG A 58 -6.19 7.89 10.75
C ARG A 58 -5.73 7.97 12.19
N GLU A 59 -5.22 6.87 12.74
CA GLU A 59 -4.70 6.82 14.10
C GLU A 59 -3.49 7.76 14.28
N LEU A 60 -2.57 7.78 13.32
CA LEU A 60 -1.43 8.69 13.33
C LEU A 60 -1.90 10.16 13.29
N THR A 61 -2.86 10.48 12.42
CA THR A 61 -3.43 11.83 12.32
C THR A 61 -4.07 12.27 13.64
N ALA A 62 -4.85 11.39 14.26
CA ALA A 62 -5.47 11.66 15.57
C ALA A 62 -4.42 11.89 16.65
N THR A 63 -3.36 11.07 16.67
CA THR A 63 -2.25 11.20 17.63
C THR A 63 -1.51 12.52 17.45
N VAL A 64 -1.22 12.91 16.21
CA VAL A 64 -0.57 14.19 15.90
C VAL A 64 -1.45 15.37 16.32
N ALA A 65 -2.77 15.30 16.12
CA ALA A 65 -3.69 16.33 16.57
C ALA A 65 -3.72 16.46 18.10
N ASP A 66 -3.75 15.34 18.83
CA ASP A 66 -3.70 15.33 20.30
C ASP A 66 -2.37 15.93 20.83
N ILE A 67 -1.24 15.55 20.25
CA ILE A 67 0.07 16.13 20.57
C ILE A 67 0.07 17.64 20.30
N GLY A 68 -0.45 18.07 19.16
CA GLY A 68 -0.58 19.49 18.82
C GLY A 68 -1.38 20.27 19.87
N GLY A 69 -2.51 19.71 20.32
CA GLY A 69 -3.32 20.28 21.39
C GLY A 69 -2.58 20.39 22.73
N LYS A 70 -1.84 19.34 23.11
CA LYS A 70 -1.02 19.35 24.33
C LYS A 70 0.09 20.41 24.27
N VAL A 71 0.78 20.53 23.14
CA VAL A 71 1.82 21.54 22.93
C VAL A 71 1.23 22.95 22.99
N ALA A 72 0.10 23.20 22.33
CA ALA A 72 -0.58 24.49 22.39
C ALA A 72 -0.96 24.88 23.84
N ARG A 73 -1.47 23.91 24.62
CA ARG A 73 -1.81 24.12 26.02
C ARG A 73 -0.59 24.45 26.87
N LEU A 74 0.52 23.73 26.67
CA LEU A 74 1.78 23.99 27.38
C LEU A 74 2.31 25.38 27.05
N LEU A 75 2.30 25.78 25.77
CA LEU A 75 2.72 27.12 25.34
C LEU A 75 1.85 28.22 25.97
N ALA A 76 0.53 28.01 26.04
CA ALA A 76 -0.37 28.95 26.69
C ALA A 76 -0.05 29.10 28.19
N ILE A 77 0.17 27.99 28.91
CA ILE A 77 0.59 28.02 30.33
C ILE A 77 1.91 28.77 30.48
N LEU A 78 2.89 28.48 29.63
CA LEU A 78 4.21 29.11 29.69
C LEU A 78 4.13 30.62 29.45
N THR A 79 3.24 31.04 28.55
CA THR A 79 2.99 32.46 28.25
C THR A 79 2.38 33.16 29.46
N VAL A 80 1.36 32.56 30.10
CA VAL A 80 0.74 33.12 31.31
C VAL A 80 1.75 33.21 32.45
N LEU A 81 2.56 32.17 32.67
CA LEU A 81 3.62 32.17 33.67
C LEU A 81 4.66 33.25 33.38
N GLY A 82 5.07 33.41 32.12
CA GLY A 82 6.01 34.44 31.70
C GLY A 82 5.47 35.86 31.94
N ILE A 83 4.20 36.11 31.65
CA ILE A 83 3.54 37.39 31.97
C ILE A 83 3.51 37.61 33.48
N THR A 84 3.08 36.60 34.24
CA THR A 84 2.99 36.69 35.70
C THR A 84 4.35 37.00 36.32
N ALA A 85 5.40 36.28 35.90
CA ALA A 85 6.77 36.52 36.35
C ALA A 85 7.23 37.95 36.02
N GLN A 86 6.98 38.46 34.82
CA GLN A 86 7.33 39.84 34.43
C GLN A 86 6.62 40.90 35.29
N THR A 87 5.35 40.67 35.67
CA THR A 87 4.60 41.60 36.51
C THR A 87 5.02 41.58 37.98
N VAL A 88 5.38 40.41 38.51
CA VAL A 88 5.65 40.22 39.94
C VAL A 88 7.14 40.41 40.27
N ALA A 89 8.05 40.03 39.37
CA ALA A 89 9.50 40.14 39.56
C ALA A 89 9.98 41.54 39.99
N PRO A 90 9.60 42.66 39.36
CA PRO A 90 10.09 43.99 39.75
C PRO A 90 9.61 44.39 41.14
N THR A 91 8.38 44.02 41.52
CA THR A 91 7.81 44.29 42.85
C THR A 91 8.56 43.52 43.93
N LEU A 92 8.84 42.23 43.68
CA LEU A 92 9.61 41.40 44.61
C LEU A 92 11.07 41.87 44.73
N LEU A 93 11.71 42.25 43.62
CA LEU A 93 13.08 42.79 43.63
C LEU A 93 13.18 44.05 44.48
N ARG A 94 12.22 44.99 44.35
CA ARG A 94 12.17 46.23 45.15
C ARG A 94 11.93 45.99 46.64
N MET A 95 11.27 44.90 46.99
CA MET A 95 11.02 44.53 48.39
C MET A 95 12.26 43.94 49.06
N ILE A 96 13.10 43.23 48.30
CA ILE A 96 14.34 42.60 48.79
C ILE A 96 15.54 43.55 48.70
N PHE A 97 15.56 44.43 47.70
CA PHE A 97 16.59 45.45 47.47
C PHE A 97 15.92 46.84 47.36
N PRO A 98 15.72 47.55 48.49
CA PRO A 98 15.13 48.90 48.49
C PRO A 98 16.08 49.96 47.92
#